data_AF-A0A537HQ09-F1
#
_entry.id   AF-A0A537HQ09-F1
#
_cell.length_a   1.000
_cell.length_b   1.000
_cell.length_c   1.000
_cell.angle_alpha   90.00
_cell.angle_beta   90.00
_cell.angle_gamma   90.00
#
_symmetry.space_group_name_H-M   'P 1'
#
loop_
_entity.id
_entity.type
_entity.pdbx_description
1 polymer ?
#
loop_
_entity_poly.entity_id
_entity_poly.type
_entity_poly.pdbx_seq_one_letter_code
_entity_poly.pdbx_strand_id
1 'polypeptide(L)'
;MMALFAASSVTPAFADNATTFSGRAFAVSVTTPLTGTVTLADTRQLPPQGGEIDATVLSVQTQQAQAEVLLSVTMGFDQHAESRAAVADVTLLPGDPNQIKADFLQAHSLATCTGVSGDSDIANLQVAGQQIIVSGQPNQTVSVPGVLTLVINEQTTSSSGGTNSITVNALHLTGVGLLNGIEVIVSSAHSDITCGVTPPPGSKDFMTGGGFIIVNGAHANFGFVAGFKPGQSIVSGQLNYIDHSSGNHVKSTSVTGYSGSGTCRTFSGTVDGQSVDFTVNACDNGEPGRGSDTFGIRLSNGHSAYGTLVGGNIQLHT
;
A
#
# COMPACT_ATOMS: atom_id res chain seq x y z
N MET A 1 -51.48 -45.14 32.41
CA MET A 1 -51.97 -43.75 32.28
C MET A 1 -51.16 -42.96 33.31
N MET A 2 -50.14 -42.18 33.00
CA MET A 2 -49.85 -41.31 31.86
C MET A 2 -48.31 -41.22 31.73
N ALA A 3 -47.74 -41.45 30.54
CA ALA A 3 -46.30 -41.26 30.32
C ALA A 3 -46.03 -39.76 30.13
N LEU A 4 -45.19 -39.18 30.98
CA LEU A 4 -44.80 -37.78 30.93
C LEU A 4 -43.66 -37.63 29.90
N PHE A 5 -43.97 -37.12 28.71
CA PHE A 5 -42.95 -36.76 27.72
C PHE A 5 -42.32 -35.43 28.11
N ALA A 6 -41.04 -35.46 28.48
CA ALA A 6 -40.23 -34.25 28.59
C ALA A 6 -39.85 -33.79 27.17
N ALA A 7 -40.43 -32.68 26.72
CA ALA A 7 -40.03 -32.03 25.49
C ALA A 7 -38.73 -31.25 25.75
N SER A 8 -37.60 -31.77 25.27
CA SER A 8 -36.36 -30.99 25.18
C SER A 8 -36.52 -29.91 24.12
N SER A 9 -36.65 -28.66 24.54
CA SER A 9 -36.57 -27.50 23.66
C SER A 9 -35.12 -27.33 23.20
N VAL A 10 -34.79 -27.83 22.01
CA VAL A 10 -33.55 -27.45 21.31
C VAL A 10 -33.79 -26.06 20.74
N THR A 11 -33.22 -25.04 21.37
CA THR A 11 -33.09 -23.73 20.73
C THR A 11 -32.15 -23.88 19.54
N PRO A 12 -32.55 -23.51 18.31
CA PRO A 12 -31.60 -23.48 17.20
C PRO A 12 -30.50 -22.47 17.55
N ALA A 13 -29.25 -22.93 17.62
CA ALA A 13 -28.11 -22.04 17.62
C ALA A 13 -28.10 -21.37 16.24
N PHE A 14 -28.34 -20.06 16.20
CA PHE A 14 -27.99 -19.29 15.03
C PHE A 14 -26.48 -19.43 14.86
N ALA A 15 -26.04 -19.94 13.71
CA ALA A 15 -24.64 -19.83 13.33
C ALA A 15 -24.37 -18.34 13.14
N ASP A 16 -23.82 -17.70 14.16
CA ASP A 16 -23.31 -16.34 14.04
C ASP A 16 -22.12 -16.40 13.08
N ASN A 17 -22.32 -15.96 11.84
CA ASN A 17 -21.24 -15.88 10.87
C ASN A 17 -20.21 -14.90 11.42
N ALA A 18 -18.95 -15.34 11.54
CA ALA A 18 -17.86 -14.45 11.94
C ALA A 18 -17.63 -13.37 10.88
N THR A 19 -17.14 -12.21 11.30
CA THR A 19 -16.63 -11.19 10.39
C THR A 19 -15.49 -11.78 9.57
N THR A 20 -15.56 -11.63 8.24
CA THR A 20 -14.50 -12.07 7.34
C THR A 20 -13.94 -10.91 6.54
N PHE A 21 -12.65 -10.99 6.23
CA PHE A 21 -11.92 -9.95 5.53
C PHE A 21 -11.47 -10.45 4.16
N SER A 22 -11.31 -9.55 3.21
CA SER A 22 -10.55 -9.81 2.00
C SER A 22 -9.90 -8.51 1.55
N GLY A 23 -8.89 -8.64 0.70
CA GLY A 23 -8.14 -7.51 0.23
C GLY A 23 -6.93 -7.97 -0.57
N ARG A 24 -6.43 -7.06 -1.40
CA ARG A 24 -5.21 -7.27 -2.19
C ARG A 24 -4.64 -5.92 -2.54
N ALA A 25 -3.33 -5.78 -2.38
CA ALA A 25 -2.61 -4.61 -2.84
C ALA A 25 -1.51 -5.04 -3.82
N PHE A 26 -1.27 -4.21 -4.83
CA PHE A 26 -0.10 -4.36 -5.70
C PHE A 26 0.39 -3.01 -6.21
N ALA A 27 1.69 -2.90 -6.40
CA ALA A 27 2.32 -1.63 -6.72
C ALA A 27 2.26 -1.31 -8.22
N VAL A 28 2.49 -2.30 -9.09
CA VAL A 28 2.39 -2.13 -10.54
C VAL A 28 1.81 -3.39 -11.17
N SER A 29 0.81 -3.23 -12.04
CA SER A 29 0.33 -4.28 -12.94
C SER A 29 0.38 -3.78 -14.38
N VAL A 30 1.00 -4.55 -15.26
CA VAL A 30 1.12 -4.26 -16.70
C VAL A 30 0.48 -5.41 -17.47
N THR A 31 -0.50 -5.10 -18.29
CA THR A 31 -1.11 -6.02 -19.25
C THR A 31 -0.73 -5.59 -20.67
N THR A 32 -0.25 -6.54 -21.48
CA THR A 32 -0.07 -6.32 -22.92
C THR A 32 -0.60 -7.51 -23.74
N PRO A 33 -0.94 -7.33 -25.02
CA PRO A 33 -1.40 -8.42 -25.87
C PRO A 33 -0.35 -9.53 -26.08
N LEU A 34 0.95 -9.20 -25.95
CA LEU A 34 2.05 -10.12 -26.21
C LEU A 34 2.48 -10.91 -24.97
N THR A 35 2.47 -10.27 -23.80
CA THR A 35 3.02 -10.84 -22.56
C THR A 35 1.96 -11.25 -21.55
N GLY A 36 0.70 -10.91 -21.79
CA GLY A 36 -0.34 -11.01 -20.76
C GLY A 36 -0.08 -10.04 -19.61
N THR A 37 -0.59 -10.38 -18.43
CA THR A 37 -0.50 -9.55 -17.22
C THR A 37 0.67 -9.96 -16.34
N VAL A 38 1.50 -8.99 -15.96
CA VAL A 38 2.54 -9.12 -14.94
C VAL A 38 2.20 -8.16 -13.80
N THR A 39 2.17 -8.67 -12.56
CA THR A 39 1.93 -7.87 -11.36
C THR A 39 3.12 -7.96 -10.41
N LEU A 40 3.54 -6.82 -9.85
CA LEU A 40 4.72 -6.66 -9.02
C LEU A 40 4.37 -6.09 -7.65
N ALA A 41 5.16 -6.49 -6.65
CA ALA A 41 4.88 -6.24 -5.23
C ALA A 41 3.42 -6.59 -4.89
N ASP A 42 2.97 -7.79 -5.26
CA ASP A 42 1.60 -8.25 -5.08
C ASP A 42 1.45 -8.99 -3.75
N THR A 43 0.61 -8.49 -2.86
CA THR A 43 0.32 -9.15 -1.56
C THR A 43 -0.43 -10.46 -1.72
N ARG A 44 -0.99 -10.72 -2.91
CA ARG A 44 -2.04 -11.73 -3.12
C ARG A 44 -3.25 -11.44 -2.24
N GLN A 45 -4.14 -12.42 -2.20
CA GLN A 45 -5.40 -12.33 -1.51
C GLN A 45 -5.21 -12.49 0.00
N LEU A 46 -5.72 -11.54 0.77
CA LEU A 46 -5.82 -11.66 2.22
C LEU A 46 -6.78 -12.82 2.58
N PRO A 47 -6.40 -13.72 3.49
CA PRO A 47 -7.28 -14.78 3.97
C PRO A 47 -8.53 -14.24 4.71
N PRO A 48 -9.66 -14.99 4.70
CA PRO A 48 -10.91 -14.57 5.31
C PRO A 48 -10.84 -14.33 6.82
N GLN A 49 -9.92 -14.99 7.52
CA GLN A 49 -9.67 -14.77 8.94
C GLN A 49 -8.93 -13.45 9.24
N GLY A 50 -8.48 -12.73 8.22
CA GLY A 50 -7.66 -11.53 8.37
C GLY A 50 -6.17 -11.86 8.55
N GLY A 51 -5.47 -10.96 9.23
CA GLY A 51 -4.01 -10.93 9.33
C GLY A 51 -3.43 -9.77 8.54
N GLU A 52 -2.16 -9.87 8.17
CA GLU A 52 -1.49 -8.88 7.32
C GLU A 52 -0.54 -9.59 6.36
N ILE A 53 -0.47 -9.09 5.13
CA ILE A 53 0.46 -9.55 4.10
C ILE A 53 1.05 -8.32 3.42
N ASP A 54 2.38 -8.29 3.32
CA ASP A 54 3.12 -7.27 2.59
C ASP A 54 3.94 -7.87 1.43
N ALA A 55 4.21 -7.03 0.44
CA ALA A 55 5.08 -7.34 -0.67
C ALA A 55 5.88 -6.10 -1.06
N THR A 56 7.19 -6.25 -1.22
CA THR A 56 8.08 -5.15 -1.56
C THR A 56 9.02 -5.50 -2.70
N VAL A 57 9.31 -4.53 -3.58
CA VAL A 57 10.26 -4.67 -4.69
C VAL A 57 11.07 -3.38 -4.79
N LEU A 58 12.40 -3.49 -4.88
CA LEU A 58 13.26 -2.31 -4.90
C LEU A 58 13.08 -1.48 -6.19
N SER A 59 12.93 -2.12 -7.34
CA SER A 59 12.74 -1.45 -8.62
C SER A 59 12.10 -2.36 -9.66
N VAL A 60 11.41 -1.77 -10.63
CA VAL A 60 10.93 -2.42 -11.85
C VAL A 60 11.45 -1.68 -13.07
N GLN A 61 11.83 -2.44 -14.10
CA GLN A 61 12.12 -1.91 -15.42
C GLN A 61 11.50 -2.84 -16.49
N THR A 62 10.44 -2.36 -17.13
CA THR A 62 9.79 -3.00 -18.29
C THR A 62 9.72 -2.00 -19.45
N GLN A 63 9.24 -2.46 -20.62
CA GLN A 63 8.98 -1.55 -21.74
C GLN A 63 7.85 -0.56 -21.46
N GLN A 64 6.91 -0.90 -20.59
CA GLN A 64 5.71 -0.09 -20.31
C GLN A 64 5.81 0.72 -19.01
N ALA A 65 6.62 0.29 -18.05
CA ALA A 65 6.73 0.90 -16.73
C ALA A 65 8.14 0.76 -16.15
N GLN A 66 8.66 1.87 -15.64
CA GLN A 66 9.83 1.96 -14.75
C GLN A 66 9.39 2.60 -13.45
N ALA A 67 9.84 2.06 -12.32
CA ALA A 67 9.54 2.60 -11.01
C ALA A 67 10.47 2.05 -9.93
N GLU A 68 10.51 2.73 -8.79
CA GLU A 68 11.38 2.41 -7.67
C GLU A 68 10.60 2.34 -6.36
N VAL A 69 11.13 1.60 -5.39
CA VAL A 69 10.60 1.44 -4.04
C VAL A 69 9.10 1.10 -4.02
N LEU A 70 8.77 -0.07 -4.56
CA LEU A 70 7.41 -0.59 -4.62
C LEU A 70 7.06 -1.23 -3.27
N LEU A 71 5.97 -0.77 -2.66
CA LEU A 71 5.41 -1.29 -1.42
C LEU A 71 3.93 -1.64 -1.63
N SER A 72 3.48 -2.76 -1.09
CA SER A 72 2.06 -3.08 -0.97
C SER A 72 1.80 -3.82 0.33
N VAL A 73 0.71 -3.50 0.99
CA VAL A 73 0.26 -4.09 2.25
C VAL A 73 -1.25 -4.27 2.20
N THR A 74 -1.73 -5.41 2.66
CA THR A 74 -3.16 -5.67 2.91
C THR A 74 -3.32 -6.28 4.29
N MET A 75 -4.37 -5.89 5.00
CA MET A 75 -4.62 -6.35 6.34
C MET A 75 -6.10 -6.36 6.68
N GLY A 76 -6.46 -7.20 7.65
CA GLY A 76 -7.83 -7.35 8.13
C GLY A 76 -7.84 -7.76 9.60
N PHE A 77 -8.46 -6.96 10.45
CA PHE A 77 -8.65 -7.21 11.88
C PHE A 77 -9.63 -6.19 12.48
N ASP A 78 -10.17 -6.45 13.67
CA ASP A 78 -10.97 -5.49 14.48
C ASP A 78 -12.09 -4.75 13.72
N GLN A 79 -12.74 -5.42 12.75
CA GLN A 79 -13.75 -4.87 11.83
C GLN A 79 -13.25 -3.86 10.79
N HIS A 80 -11.96 -3.89 10.48
CA HIS A 80 -11.32 -3.09 9.45
C HIS A 80 -10.59 -4.02 8.48
N ALA A 81 -10.85 -3.85 7.18
CA ALA A 81 -9.98 -4.31 6.12
C ALA A 81 -9.32 -3.08 5.48
N GLU A 82 -7.99 -3.08 5.39
CA GLU A 82 -7.22 -1.95 4.87
C GLU A 82 -6.16 -2.46 3.90
N SER A 83 -6.00 -1.74 2.80
CA SER A 83 -4.95 -2.00 1.82
C SER A 83 -4.28 -0.71 1.42
N ARG A 84 -2.97 -0.79 1.17
CA ARG A 84 -2.15 0.30 0.67
C ARG A 84 -1.17 -0.21 -0.38
N ALA A 85 -0.95 0.59 -1.42
CA ALA A 85 0.13 0.40 -2.36
C ALA A 85 0.82 1.74 -2.62
N ALA A 86 2.14 1.75 -2.61
CA ALA A 86 2.95 2.95 -2.83
C ALA A 86 4.11 2.66 -3.78
N VAL A 87 4.46 3.65 -4.60
CA VAL A 87 5.54 3.59 -5.59
C VAL A 87 6.21 4.94 -5.69
N ALA A 88 7.54 4.95 -5.77
CA ALA A 88 8.35 6.14 -6.04
C ALA A 88 8.86 6.19 -7.48
N ASP A 89 9.11 7.40 -7.97
CA ASP A 89 9.76 7.73 -9.25
C ASP A 89 9.25 6.89 -10.43
N VAL A 90 7.98 7.09 -10.77
CA VAL A 90 7.30 6.33 -11.82
C VAL A 90 7.47 7.00 -13.17
N THR A 91 7.81 6.19 -14.17
CA THR A 91 7.70 6.54 -15.60
C THR A 91 6.93 5.44 -16.33
N LEU A 92 5.75 5.77 -16.86
CA LEU A 92 5.00 4.91 -17.77
C LEU A 92 5.26 5.31 -19.22
N LEU A 93 5.23 4.31 -20.10
CA LEU A 93 5.61 4.41 -21.51
C LEU A 93 6.97 5.13 -21.70
N PRO A 94 8.06 4.65 -21.07
CA PRO A 94 9.36 5.32 -21.16
C PRO A 94 9.83 5.51 -22.61
N GLY A 95 10.18 6.75 -22.97
CA GLY A 95 10.62 7.10 -24.32
C GLY A 95 9.48 7.35 -25.32
N ASP A 96 8.23 7.12 -24.95
CA ASP A 96 7.06 7.52 -25.75
C ASP A 96 6.81 9.04 -25.63
N PRO A 97 6.38 9.72 -26.70
CA PRO A 97 5.96 11.13 -26.62
C PRO A 97 4.88 11.42 -25.58
N ASN A 98 4.07 10.42 -25.22
CA ASN A 98 2.99 10.48 -24.25
C ASN A 98 3.35 9.84 -22.91
N GLN A 99 4.65 9.77 -22.58
CA GLN A 99 5.11 9.27 -21.29
C GLN A 99 4.38 9.94 -20.13
N ILE A 100 4.16 9.17 -19.07
CA ILE A 100 3.52 9.63 -17.83
C ILE A 100 4.56 9.54 -16.73
N LYS A 101 4.76 10.62 -15.97
CA LYS A 101 5.73 10.68 -14.88
C LYS A 101 5.08 11.16 -13.60
N ALA A 102 5.49 10.61 -12.47
CA ALA A 102 5.14 11.10 -11.15
C ALA A 102 6.21 10.69 -10.15
N ASP A 103 6.48 11.56 -9.18
CA ASP A 103 7.55 11.36 -8.21
C ASP A 103 7.14 10.36 -7.13
N PHE A 104 5.85 10.32 -6.81
CA PHE A 104 5.29 9.40 -5.84
C PHE A 104 3.80 9.16 -6.11
N LEU A 105 3.35 7.92 -5.93
CA LEU A 105 1.94 7.54 -5.95
C LEU A 105 1.61 6.58 -4.83
N GLN A 106 0.54 6.85 -4.10
CA GLN A 106 -0.05 5.94 -3.13
C GLN A 106 -1.55 5.80 -3.36
N ALA A 107 -2.07 4.59 -3.26
CA ALA A 107 -3.48 4.31 -3.09
C ALA A 107 -3.73 3.71 -1.71
N HIS A 108 -4.83 4.13 -1.09
CA HIS A 108 -5.31 3.62 0.18
C HIS A 108 -6.79 3.29 0.08
N SER A 109 -7.16 2.12 0.59
CA SER A 109 -8.54 1.68 0.69
C SER A 109 -8.83 1.16 2.09
N LEU A 110 -9.95 1.58 2.66
CA LEU A 110 -10.44 1.13 3.97
C LEU A 110 -11.90 0.67 3.82
N ALA A 111 -12.17 -0.54 4.30
CA ALA A 111 -13.51 -1.09 4.40
C ALA A 111 -13.82 -1.45 5.86
N THR A 112 -14.97 -0.97 6.33
CA THR A 112 -15.47 -1.17 7.70
C THR A 112 -16.90 -1.71 7.65
N CYS A 113 -17.45 -2.14 8.78
CA CYS A 113 -18.86 -2.52 8.84
C CYS A 113 -19.86 -1.38 8.62
N THR A 114 -19.40 -0.14 8.69
CA THR A 114 -20.25 1.04 8.47
C THR A 114 -20.12 1.66 7.08
N GLY A 115 -19.16 1.20 6.28
CA GLY A 115 -18.92 1.72 4.94
C GLY A 115 -17.46 1.65 4.53
N VAL A 116 -17.13 2.35 3.46
CA VAL A 116 -15.79 2.38 2.87
C VAL A 116 -15.28 3.81 2.72
N SER A 117 -13.96 3.98 2.74
CA SER A 117 -13.27 5.20 2.35
C SER A 117 -12.03 4.86 1.55
N GLY A 118 -11.62 5.77 0.67
CA GLY A 118 -10.46 5.58 -0.16
C GLY A 118 -9.91 6.90 -0.67
N ASP A 119 -8.61 6.93 -0.89
CA ASP A 119 -7.87 8.11 -1.33
C ASP A 119 -6.60 7.73 -2.09
N SER A 120 -6.05 8.69 -2.81
CA SER A 120 -4.71 8.58 -3.37
C SER A 120 -3.91 9.87 -3.16
N ASP A 121 -2.61 9.72 -2.91
CA ASP A 121 -1.63 10.80 -2.89
C ASP A 121 -0.71 10.66 -4.10
N ILE A 122 -0.60 11.74 -4.89
CA ILE A 122 0.13 11.74 -6.15
C ILE A 122 0.96 13.02 -6.26
N ALA A 123 2.27 12.88 -6.30
CA ALA A 123 3.20 13.99 -6.39
C ALA A 123 3.69 14.22 -7.83
N ASN A 124 3.61 15.48 -8.28
CA ASN A 124 4.21 15.97 -9.53
C ASN A 124 3.85 15.18 -10.81
N LEU A 125 2.58 14.76 -10.92
CA LEU A 125 2.07 14.06 -12.10
C LEU A 125 2.22 14.90 -13.38
N GLN A 126 2.77 14.28 -14.42
CA GLN A 126 2.94 14.83 -15.75
C GLN A 126 2.49 13.82 -16.80
N VAL A 127 1.84 14.30 -17.85
CA VAL A 127 1.45 13.51 -19.04
C VAL A 127 1.97 14.23 -20.27
N ALA A 128 2.74 13.55 -21.12
CA ALA A 128 3.36 14.14 -22.31
C ALA A 128 4.18 15.43 -22.00
N GLY A 129 4.82 15.47 -20.82
CA GLY A 129 5.57 16.63 -20.34
C GLY A 129 4.74 17.81 -19.83
N GLN A 130 3.40 17.70 -19.84
CA GLN A 130 2.50 18.69 -19.25
C GLN A 130 2.16 18.30 -17.82
N GLN A 131 2.28 19.25 -16.88
CA GLN A 131 1.88 19.03 -15.50
C GLN A 131 0.36 18.89 -15.40
N ILE A 132 -0.08 17.85 -14.68
CA ILE A 132 -1.49 17.60 -14.40
C ILE A 132 -1.79 18.02 -12.97
N ILE A 133 -2.84 18.81 -12.79
CA ILE A 133 -3.36 19.14 -11.46
C ILE A 133 -4.22 17.98 -10.98
N VAL A 134 -3.79 17.31 -9.91
CA VAL A 134 -4.54 16.25 -9.24
C VAL A 134 -5.56 16.88 -8.30
N SER A 135 -6.84 16.66 -8.57
CA SER A 135 -7.95 17.30 -7.83
C SER A 135 -8.26 16.65 -6.48
N GLY A 136 -7.77 15.43 -6.27
CA GLY A 136 -8.15 14.58 -5.13
C GLY A 136 -9.56 13.98 -5.22
N GLN A 137 -10.38 14.38 -6.20
CA GLN A 137 -11.69 13.77 -6.41
C GLN A 137 -11.55 12.38 -7.02
N PRO A 138 -12.44 11.43 -6.69
CA PRO A 138 -12.46 10.13 -7.33
C PRO A 138 -12.66 10.23 -8.85
N ASN A 139 -12.00 9.34 -9.59
CA ASN A 139 -12.20 9.09 -11.02
C ASN A 139 -11.95 10.31 -11.93
N GLN A 140 -10.90 11.09 -11.64
CA GLN A 140 -10.48 12.18 -12.52
C GLN A 140 -9.86 11.63 -13.80
N THR A 141 -10.35 12.03 -14.97
CA THR A 141 -9.86 11.52 -16.26
C THR A 141 -8.99 12.53 -16.99
N VAL A 142 -7.87 12.05 -17.55
CA VAL A 142 -7.04 12.75 -18.54
C VAL A 142 -6.91 11.85 -19.77
N SER A 143 -7.23 12.36 -20.95
CA SER A 143 -7.13 11.59 -22.19
C SER A 143 -6.25 12.29 -23.21
N VAL A 144 -5.44 11.50 -23.91
CA VAL A 144 -4.76 11.92 -25.14
C VAL A 144 -5.55 11.32 -26.31
N PRO A 145 -6.25 12.15 -27.11
CA PRO A 145 -7.14 11.66 -28.15
C PRO A 145 -6.48 10.64 -29.09
N GLY A 146 -7.09 9.46 -29.21
CA GLY A 146 -6.61 8.39 -30.09
C GLY A 146 -5.38 7.62 -29.58
N VAL A 147 -4.85 7.94 -28.39
CA VAL A 147 -3.66 7.30 -27.82
C VAL A 147 -3.93 6.61 -26.49
N LEU A 148 -4.44 7.32 -25.48
CA LEU A 148 -4.66 6.75 -24.15
C LEU A 148 -5.71 7.51 -23.32
N THR A 149 -6.21 6.82 -22.30
CA THR A 149 -6.98 7.39 -21.20
C THR A 149 -6.27 7.04 -19.89
N LEU A 150 -6.12 8.04 -19.02
CA LEU A 150 -5.59 7.91 -17.68
C LEU A 150 -6.70 8.29 -16.69
N VAL A 151 -7.07 7.37 -15.81
CA VAL A 151 -7.94 7.64 -14.68
C VAL A 151 -7.06 7.80 -13.44
N ILE A 152 -7.25 8.91 -12.74
CA ILE A 152 -6.52 9.32 -11.54
C ILE A 152 -7.45 9.16 -10.35
N ASN A 153 -6.93 8.58 -9.26
CA ASN A 153 -7.74 8.25 -8.08
C ASN A 153 -9.00 7.45 -8.47
N GLU A 154 -8.82 6.39 -9.26
CA GLU A 154 -9.95 5.55 -9.68
C GLU A 154 -10.49 4.82 -8.46
N GLN A 155 -11.77 5.04 -8.14
CA GLN A 155 -12.43 4.39 -7.01
C GLN A 155 -13.68 3.67 -7.47
N THR A 156 -13.76 2.39 -7.12
CA THR A 156 -14.95 1.56 -7.31
C THR A 156 -15.38 1.01 -5.95
N THR A 157 -16.64 1.22 -5.59
CA THR A 157 -17.20 0.79 -4.29
C THR A 157 -18.39 -0.13 -4.50
N SER A 158 -18.58 -1.11 -3.64
CA SER A 158 -19.84 -1.86 -3.57
C SER A 158 -20.24 -2.17 -2.13
N SER A 159 -21.54 -2.16 -1.87
CA SER A 159 -22.14 -2.57 -0.59
C SER A 159 -23.31 -3.49 -0.87
N SER A 160 -23.16 -4.78 -0.59
CA SER A 160 -24.20 -5.78 -0.84
C SER A 160 -24.03 -6.99 0.08
N GLY A 161 -25.14 -7.60 0.51
CA GLY A 161 -25.09 -8.84 1.29
C GLY A 161 -24.38 -8.75 2.65
N GLY A 162 -24.27 -7.55 3.24
CA GLY A 162 -23.48 -7.32 4.46
C GLY A 162 -21.97 -7.16 4.21
N THR A 163 -21.56 -7.13 2.94
CA THR A 163 -20.19 -6.86 2.51
C THR A 163 -20.05 -5.41 2.06
N ASN A 164 -19.05 -4.71 2.60
CA ASN A 164 -18.59 -3.41 2.09
C ASN A 164 -17.24 -3.62 1.42
N SER A 165 -17.05 -3.06 0.22
CA SER A 165 -15.83 -3.21 -0.56
C SER A 165 -15.47 -1.94 -1.31
N ILE A 166 -14.18 -1.73 -1.49
CA ILE A 166 -13.62 -0.64 -2.26
C ILE A 166 -12.33 -1.09 -2.96
N THR A 167 -12.14 -0.63 -4.18
CA THR A 167 -10.85 -0.64 -4.87
C THR A 167 -10.46 0.79 -5.20
N VAL A 168 -9.22 1.14 -4.88
CA VAL A 168 -8.60 2.40 -5.27
C VAL A 168 -7.36 2.12 -6.10
N ASN A 169 -7.29 2.72 -7.29
CA ASN A 169 -6.06 2.77 -8.09
C ASN A 169 -5.57 4.22 -8.12
N ALA A 170 -4.30 4.46 -7.81
CA ALA A 170 -3.74 5.82 -7.91
C ALA A 170 -3.75 6.28 -9.37
N LEU A 171 -3.26 5.43 -10.27
CA LEU A 171 -3.40 5.59 -11.72
C LEU A 171 -3.89 4.31 -12.39
N HIS A 172 -4.79 4.46 -13.34
CA HIS A 172 -5.22 3.43 -14.27
C HIS A 172 -5.10 3.97 -15.70
N LEU A 173 -4.10 3.48 -16.43
CA LEU A 173 -3.82 3.80 -17.83
C LEU A 173 -4.43 2.73 -18.74
N THR A 174 -5.24 3.14 -19.70
CA THR A 174 -5.73 2.29 -20.79
C THR A 174 -5.27 2.86 -22.14
N GLY A 175 -4.54 2.05 -22.90
CA GLY A 175 -4.13 2.40 -24.26
C GLY A 175 -5.26 2.22 -25.27
N VAL A 176 -5.33 3.12 -26.25
CA VAL A 176 -6.23 3.05 -27.41
C VAL A 176 -5.42 3.20 -28.70
N GLY A 177 -6.04 2.94 -29.86
CA GLY A 177 -5.37 3.08 -31.15
C GLY A 177 -4.13 2.18 -31.26
N LEU A 178 -2.96 2.77 -31.44
CA LEU A 178 -1.68 2.03 -31.54
C LEU A 178 -1.27 1.34 -30.23
N LEU A 179 -1.79 1.82 -29.08
CA LEU A 179 -1.54 1.22 -27.76
C LEU A 179 -2.69 0.30 -27.31
N ASN A 180 -3.64 -0.01 -28.21
CA ASN A 180 -4.81 -0.82 -27.85
C ASN A 180 -4.42 -2.16 -27.22
N GLY A 181 -5.04 -2.48 -26.09
CA GLY A 181 -4.75 -3.68 -25.31
C GLY A 181 -3.58 -3.56 -24.33
N ILE A 182 -2.94 -2.39 -24.25
CA ILE A 182 -2.03 -2.05 -23.14
C ILE A 182 -2.86 -1.47 -22.00
N GLU A 183 -2.68 -2.00 -20.81
CA GLU A 183 -3.26 -1.50 -19.57
C GLU A 183 -2.17 -1.47 -18.50
N VAL A 184 -2.05 -0.36 -17.78
CA VAL A 184 -1.12 -0.24 -16.65
C VAL A 184 -1.85 0.33 -15.45
N ILE A 185 -1.82 -0.39 -14.35
CA ILE A 185 -2.35 0.06 -13.06
C ILE A 185 -1.17 0.28 -12.12
N VAL A 186 -1.11 1.47 -11.51
CA VAL A 186 -0.08 1.84 -10.55
C VAL A 186 -0.73 2.16 -9.22
N SER A 187 -0.19 1.54 -8.17
CA SER A 187 -0.66 1.56 -6.79
C SER A 187 -2.14 1.20 -6.71
N SER A 188 -2.44 -0.10 -6.63
CA SER A 188 -3.79 -0.62 -6.43
C SER A 188 -3.98 -1.14 -5.01
N ALA A 189 -5.07 -0.73 -4.38
CA ALA A 189 -5.48 -1.16 -3.05
C ALA A 189 -6.94 -1.59 -3.07
N HIS A 190 -7.20 -2.85 -2.78
CA HIS A 190 -8.55 -3.39 -2.62
C HIS A 190 -8.76 -3.86 -1.18
N SER A 191 -9.89 -3.49 -0.60
CA SER A 191 -10.31 -3.92 0.74
C SER A 191 -11.79 -4.25 0.75
N ASP A 192 -12.14 -5.35 1.41
CA ASP A 192 -13.51 -5.69 1.69
C ASP A 192 -13.68 -6.41 3.03
N ILE A 193 -14.87 -6.24 3.59
CA ILE A 193 -15.26 -6.83 4.86
C ILE A 193 -16.70 -7.31 4.75
N THR A 194 -16.95 -8.55 5.14
CA THR A 194 -18.30 -9.09 5.32
C THR A 194 -18.59 -9.17 6.80
N CYS A 195 -19.60 -8.42 7.24
CA CYS A 195 -19.85 -8.18 8.65
C CYS A 195 -20.65 -9.28 9.29
N GLY A 196 -20.16 -9.70 10.45
CA GLY A 196 -20.72 -10.75 11.26
C GLY A 196 -20.35 -10.53 12.72
N VAL A 197 -20.23 -11.59 13.51
CA VAL A 197 -19.71 -11.46 14.87
C VAL A 197 -18.22 -11.11 14.87
N THR A 198 -17.86 -10.16 15.71
CA THR A 198 -16.49 -9.65 15.81
C THR A 198 -15.63 -10.61 16.65
N PRO A 199 -14.51 -11.12 16.15
CA PRO A 199 -13.51 -11.79 16.98
C PRO A 199 -12.96 -10.83 18.04
N PRO A 200 -12.47 -11.31 19.20
CA PRO A 200 -11.75 -10.47 20.15
C PRO A 200 -10.57 -9.75 19.47
N PRO A 201 -10.29 -8.48 19.80
CA PRO A 201 -9.18 -7.77 19.19
C PRO A 201 -7.84 -8.45 19.41
N GLY A 202 -7.03 -8.50 18.36
CA GLY A 202 -5.66 -9.01 18.42
C GLY A 202 -4.69 -7.91 18.83
N SER A 203 -3.75 -8.20 19.73
CA SER A 203 -2.65 -7.29 20.01
C SER A 203 -1.78 -7.09 18.77
N LYS A 204 -1.44 -5.84 18.47
CA LYS A 204 -0.55 -5.42 17.37
C LYS A 204 0.16 -4.13 17.75
N ASP A 205 1.33 -3.92 17.19
CA ASP A 205 2.03 -2.63 17.19
C ASP A 205 3.03 -2.66 16.04
N PHE A 206 2.62 -2.15 14.88
CA PHE A 206 3.48 -2.08 13.71
C PHE A 206 3.23 -0.81 12.91
N MET A 207 4.19 -0.46 12.05
CA MET A 207 4.07 0.66 11.14
C MET A 207 4.15 0.20 9.69
N THR A 208 3.43 0.92 8.83
CA THR A 208 3.59 0.89 7.37
C THR A 208 3.97 2.28 6.90
N GLY A 209 4.75 2.39 5.84
CA GLY A 209 5.08 3.71 5.32
C GLY A 209 5.73 3.67 3.95
N GLY A 210 5.32 4.58 3.08
CA GLY A 210 5.91 4.77 1.77
C GLY A 210 5.93 6.25 1.43
N GLY A 211 7.02 6.74 0.86
CA GLY A 211 7.17 8.16 0.58
C GLY A 211 8.61 8.55 0.29
N PHE A 212 8.86 9.85 0.37
CA PHE A 212 10.20 10.39 0.22
C PHE A 212 10.42 11.64 1.07
N ILE A 213 11.69 11.84 1.42
CA ILE A 213 12.22 13.07 2.00
C ILE A 213 13.21 13.69 1.00
N ILE A 214 13.57 14.96 1.20
CA ILE A 214 14.60 15.63 0.40
C ILE A 214 15.93 15.62 1.14
N VAL A 215 16.95 15.03 0.52
CA VAL A 215 18.32 14.98 1.04
C VAL A 215 19.23 15.64 0.01
N ASN A 216 19.95 16.69 0.42
CA ASN A 216 20.86 17.44 -0.47
C ASN A 216 20.24 17.85 -1.82
N GLY A 217 18.94 18.15 -1.84
CA GLY A 217 18.20 18.56 -3.03
C GLY A 217 17.73 17.44 -3.96
N ALA A 218 17.95 16.17 -3.60
CA ALA A 218 17.44 15.00 -4.32
C ALA A 218 16.47 14.20 -3.46
N HIS A 219 15.69 13.32 -4.09
CA HIS A 219 14.78 12.41 -3.39
C HIS A 219 15.57 11.34 -2.62
N ALA A 220 15.11 11.04 -1.42
CA ALA A 220 15.43 9.82 -0.73
C ALA A 220 14.12 9.05 -0.47
N ASN A 221 13.87 8.08 -1.34
CA ASN A 221 12.65 7.29 -1.38
C ASN A 221 12.72 6.15 -0.36
N PHE A 222 11.60 5.82 0.27
CA PHE A 222 11.50 4.71 1.19
C PHE A 222 10.16 4.00 1.09
N GLY A 223 10.18 2.72 1.47
CA GLY A 223 9.01 1.87 1.61
C GLY A 223 9.31 0.85 2.68
N PHE A 224 8.49 0.76 3.72
CA PHE A 224 8.72 -0.15 4.82
C PHE A 224 7.44 -0.66 5.45
N VAL A 225 7.63 -1.75 6.16
CA VAL A 225 6.67 -2.37 7.06
C VAL A 225 7.49 -2.92 8.23
N ALA A 226 7.14 -2.61 9.48
CA ALA A 226 7.92 -3.10 10.63
C ALA A 226 7.10 -3.14 11.92
N GLY A 227 7.22 -4.22 12.70
CA GLY A 227 6.71 -4.29 14.06
C GLY A 227 6.10 -5.64 14.44
N PHE A 228 5.28 -5.62 15.50
CA PHE A 228 4.51 -6.76 15.98
C PHE A 228 3.19 -6.85 15.21
N LYS A 229 3.15 -7.79 14.26
CA LYS A 229 1.96 -8.04 13.42
C LYS A 229 0.78 -8.56 14.24
N PRO A 230 -0.46 -8.48 13.73
CA PRO A 230 -1.63 -8.95 14.46
C PRO A 230 -1.45 -10.37 15.02
N GLY A 231 -1.54 -10.49 16.35
CA GLY A 231 -1.40 -11.76 17.07
C GLY A 231 0.03 -12.32 17.15
N GLN A 232 1.04 -11.56 16.73
CA GLN A 232 2.45 -11.97 16.76
C GLN A 232 3.20 -11.31 17.92
N SER A 233 4.09 -12.08 18.56
CA SER A 233 5.01 -11.61 19.60
C SER A 233 6.44 -11.45 19.11
N ILE A 234 6.71 -11.81 17.86
CA ILE A 234 8.01 -11.69 17.20
C ILE A 234 7.91 -10.54 16.20
N VAL A 235 8.89 -9.65 16.23
CA VAL A 235 9.02 -8.56 15.26
C VAL A 235 9.31 -9.12 13.87
N SER A 236 8.67 -8.55 12.87
CA SER A 236 9.01 -8.77 11.46
C SER A 236 8.89 -7.48 10.67
N GLY A 237 9.41 -7.49 9.45
CA GLY A 237 9.32 -6.34 8.58
C GLY A 237 10.27 -6.34 7.40
N GLN A 238 10.15 -5.31 6.58
CA GLN A 238 10.94 -5.06 5.39
C GLN A 238 11.23 -3.56 5.25
N LEU A 239 12.32 -3.24 4.55
CA LEU A 239 12.71 -1.88 4.18
C LEU A 239 13.31 -1.87 2.77
N ASN A 240 12.81 -0.96 1.94
CA ASN A 240 13.50 -0.48 0.75
C ASN A 240 13.79 1.02 0.93
N TYR A 241 14.99 1.46 0.56
CA TYR A 241 15.38 2.86 0.58
C TYR A 241 16.38 3.15 -0.53
N ILE A 242 16.22 4.29 -1.20
CA ILE A 242 17.10 4.77 -2.27
C ILE A 242 17.35 6.26 -2.05
N ASP A 243 18.59 6.64 -1.80
CA ASP A 243 19.03 8.04 -1.72
C ASP A 243 19.66 8.45 -3.05
N HIS A 244 18.98 9.28 -3.84
CA HIS A 244 19.50 9.74 -5.14
C HIS A 244 20.63 10.77 -5.01
N SER A 245 20.85 11.37 -3.83
CA SER A 245 21.94 12.33 -3.62
C SER A 245 23.29 11.63 -3.44
N SER A 246 23.29 10.45 -2.83
CA SER A 246 24.50 9.68 -2.54
C SER A 246 24.61 8.38 -3.33
N GLY A 247 23.51 7.91 -3.93
CA GLY A 247 23.39 6.58 -4.54
C GLY A 247 23.25 5.45 -3.53
N ASN A 248 22.95 5.72 -2.27
CA ASN A 248 22.81 4.68 -1.24
C ASN A 248 21.51 3.92 -1.40
N HIS A 249 21.60 2.61 -1.57
CA HIS A 249 20.45 1.72 -1.67
C HIS A 249 20.44 0.74 -0.51
N VAL A 250 19.28 0.57 0.10
CA VAL A 250 19.03 -0.42 1.15
C VAL A 250 17.85 -1.27 0.74
N LYS A 251 18.04 -2.58 0.80
CA LYS A 251 16.98 -3.57 0.84
C LYS A 251 17.19 -4.42 2.08
N SER A 252 16.15 -4.65 2.86
CA SER A 252 16.19 -5.51 4.02
C SER A 252 14.89 -6.29 4.15
N THR A 253 15.04 -7.59 4.40
CA THR A 253 13.97 -8.48 4.88
C THR A 253 14.19 -8.93 6.33
N SER A 254 15.20 -8.37 7.00
CA SER A 254 15.69 -8.79 8.32
C SER A 254 15.49 -7.67 9.35
N VAL A 255 14.24 -7.37 9.68
CA VAL A 255 13.90 -6.47 10.80
C VAL A 255 13.90 -7.28 12.10
N THR A 256 14.76 -6.88 13.04
CA THR A 256 15.00 -7.62 14.29
C THR A 256 14.80 -6.78 15.55
N GLY A 257 14.70 -5.46 15.42
CA GLY A 257 14.40 -4.54 16.51
C GLY A 257 13.19 -3.69 16.20
N TYR A 258 12.33 -3.49 17.19
CA TYR A 258 11.20 -2.57 17.13
C TYR A 258 10.86 -2.05 18.53
N SER A 259 10.75 -0.74 18.68
CA SER A 259 10.44 -0.08 19.95
C SER A 259 9.93 1.33 19.72
N GLY A 260 9.31 1.95 20.73
CA GLY A 260 8.90 3.34 20.68
C GLY A 260 7.64 3.58 21.49
N SER A 261 7.11 4.79 21.39
CA SER A 261 5.93 5.23 22.13
C SER A 261 5.28 6.42 21.44
N GLY A 262 4.02 6.71 21.78
CA GLY A 262 3.25 7.74 21.09
C GLY A 262 3.13 7.41 19.60
N THR A 263 3.29 8.41 18.75
CA THR A 263 3.19 8.31 17.28
C THR A 263 4.46 7.80 16.59
N CYS A 264 5.56 7.62 17.32
CA CYS A 264 6.85 7.28 16.75
C CYS A 264 7.29 5.86 17.10
N ARG A 265 7.94 5.20 16.15
CA ARG A 265 8.64 3.93 16.37
C ARG A 265 10.02 3.96 15.74
N THR A 266 10.90 3.15 16.32
CA THR A 266 12.24 2.90 15.84
C THR A 266 12.34 1.41 15.54
N PHE A 267 12.78 1.08 14.33
CA PHE A 267 13.06 -0.29 13.94
C PHE A 267 14.45 -0.43 13.35
N SER A 268 15.04 -1.61 13.48
CA SER A 268 16.42 -1.87 13.08
C SER A 268 16.59 -3.26 12.51
N GLY A 269 17.65 -3.44 11.74
CA GLY A 269 17.94 -4.70 11.07
C GLY A 269 19.25 -4.66 10.31
N THR A 270 19.45 -5.66 9.46
CA THR A 270 20.63 -5.80 8.59
C THR A 270 20.26 -5.59 7.12
N VAL A 271 21.12 -4.95 6.35
CA VAL A 271 20.94 -4.80 4.89
C VAL A 271 21.23 -6.13 4.19
N ASP A 272 20.34 -6.54 3.28
CA ASP A 272 20.43 -7.81 2.57
C ASP A 272 21.76 -7.89 1.79
N GLY A 273 22.53 -8.95 2.03
CA GLY A 273 23.80 -9.20 1.35
C GLY A 273 24.95 -8.28 1.75
N GLN A 274 24.79 -7.44 2.78
CA GLN A 274 25.82 -6.51 3.24
C GLN A 274 26.04 -6.64 4.75
N SER A 275 27.28 -6.40 5.20
CA SER A 275 27.61 -6.30 6.63
C SER A 275 27.34 -4.88 7.14
N VAL A 276 26.11 -4.41 6.95
CA VAL A 276 25.65 -3.06 7.32
C VAL A 276 24.35 -3.18 8.11
N ASP A 277 24.34 -2.65 9.32
CA ASP A 277 23.12 -2.45 10.10
C ASP A 277 22.44 -1.13 9.72
N PHE A 278 21.11 -1.11 9.79
CA PHE A 278 20.31 0.09 9.67
C PHE A 278 19.46 0.31 10.93
N THR A 279 19.12 1.57 11.17
CA THR A 279 18.10 1.98 12.14
C THR A 279 17.22 3.05 11.50
N VAL A 280 15.91 2.84 11.50
CA VAL A 280 14.92 3.78 11.03
C VAL A 280 14.13 4.31 12.23
N ASN A 281 13.88 5.62 12.25
CA ASN A 281 12.91 6.28 13.11
C ASN A 281 11.80 6.85 12.23
N ALA A 282 10.57 6.43 12.49
CA ALA A 282 9.38 6.84 11.74
C ALA A 282 8.34 7.38 12.72
N CYS A 283 7.67 8.47 12.33
CA CYS A 283 6.60 9.07 13.12
C CYS A 283 5.40 9.36 12.22
N ASP A 284 4.24 8.89 12.66
CA ASP A 284 2.91 9.14 12.09
C ASP A 284 2.29 10.37 12.80
N ASN A 285 2.46 11.55 12.22
CA ASN A 285 2.08 12.81 12.85
C ASN A 285 0.77 13.40 12.29
N GLY A 286 0.14 12.74 11.33
CA GLY A 286 -1.25 13.00 10.94
C GLY A 286 -1.57 12.70 9.48
N GLU A 287 -2.86 12.65 9.17
CA GLU A 287 -3.38 12.38 7.83
C GLU A 287 -3.89 13.65 7.11
N PRO A 288 -3.41 13.98 5.90
CA PRO A 288 -2.38 13.26 5.14
C PRO A 288 -0.97 13.47 5.71
N GLY A 289 -0.11 12.45 5.59
CA GLY A 289 1.25 12.41 6.13
C GLY A 289 2.22 13.40 5.50
N ARG A 290 1.97 13.82 4.27
CA ARG A 290 2.76 14.84 3.57
C ARG A 290 2.81 16.15 4.37
N GLY A 291 4.02 16.59 4.69
CA GLY A 291 4.26 17.80 5.48
C GLY A 291 4.11 17.61 7.00
N SER A 292 3.77 16.41 7.47
CA SER A 292 3.51 16.09 8.88
C SER A 292 4.41 14.96 9.38
N ASP A 293 4.36 13.81 8.71
CA ASP A 293 5.10 12.61 9.06
C ASP A 293 6.61 12.82 8.88
N THR A 294 7.40 12.06 9.64
CA THR A 294 8.86 12.14 9.55
C THR A 294 9.48 10.77 9.38
N PHE A 295 10.49 10.72 8.53
CA PHE A 295 11.33 9.55 8.30
C PHE A 295 12.79 9.90 8.57
N GLY A 296 13.49 9.04 9.29
CA GLY A 296 14.93 9.10 9.46
C GLY A 296 15.57 7.73 9.37
N ILE A 297 16.73 7.64 8.74
CA ILE A 297 17.53 6.43 8.61
C ILE A 297 18.98 6.70 8.99
N ARG A 298 19.61 5.75 9.67
CA ARG A 298 21.05 5.70 9.95
C ARG A 298 21.59 4.34 9.55
N LEU A 299 22.72 4.33 8.86
CA LEU A 299 23.46 3.13 8.52
C LEU A 299 24.77 3.09 9.30
N SER A 300 25.18 1.90 9.71
CA SER A 300 26.44 1.66 10.43
C SER A 300 27.70 2.05 9.63
N ASN A 301 27.59 2.24 8.31
CA ASN A 301 28.66 2.72 7.43
C ASN A 301 28.80 4.26 7.40
N GLY A 302 28.02 4.98 8.20
CA GLY A 302 28.10 6.44 8.35
C GLY A 302 27.07 7.23 7.55
N HIS A 303 26.26 6.59 6.69
CA HIS A 303 25.14 7.27 6.02
C HIS A 303 24.03 7.62 7.01
N SER A 304 23.45 8.81 6.85
CA SER A 304 22.23 9.18 7.58
C SER A 304 21.40 10.18 6.78
N ALA A 305 20.08 10.02 6.86
CA ALA A 305 19.12 10.96 6.31
C ALA A 305 17.95 11.15 7.28
N TYR A 306 17.34 12.33 7.27
CA TYR A 306 16.17 12.65 8.08
C TYR A 306 15.38 13.79 7.42
N GLY A 307 14.06 13.72 7.46
CA GLY A 307 13.20 14.81 7.03
C GLY A 307 11.72 14.57 7.30
N THR A 308 10.96 15.65 7.14
CA THR A 308 9.50 15.59 6.99
C THR A 308 9.16 15.13 5.57
N LEU A 309 8.10 14.33 5.44
CA LEU A 309 7.71 13.79 4.13
C LEU A 309 7.31 14.91 3.17
N VAL A 310 7.90 14.90 1.98
CA VAL A 310 7.50 15.80 0.89
C VAL A 310 6.43 15.16 0.01
N GLY A 311 6.33 13.84 0.02
CA GLY A 311 5.20 13.06 -0.47
C GLY A 311 5.14 11.70 0.22
N GLY A 312 3.94 11.12 0.31
CA GLY A 312 3.70 9.86 0.99
C GLY A 312 3.13 9.97 2.40
N ASN A 313 3.02 8.80 3.03
CA ASN A 313 2.31 8.62 4.30
C ASN A 313 2.97 7.49 5.11
N ILE A 314 3.02 7.68 6.42
CA ILE A 314 3.39 6.67 7.42
C ILE A 314 2.16 6.45 8.30
N GLN A 315 1.92 5.20 8.70
CA GLN A 315 0.84 4.88 9.62
C GLN A 315 1.28 3.96 10.72
N LEU A 316 0.78 4.24 11.92
CA LEU A 316 0.90 3.40 13.09
C LEU A 316 -0.38 2.57 13.33
N HIS A 317 -0.19 1.26 13.54
CA HIS A 317 -1.27 0.30 13.77
C HIS A 317 -1.14 -0.31 15.15
N THR A 318 -2.03 0.05 16.08
CA THR A 318 -2.09 -0.45 17.48
C THR A 318 -3.46 -1.02 17.84
#